data_AF-C1GH99-F1
#
_entry.id   AF-C1GH99-F1
#
_cell.length_a   1.000
_cell.length_b   1.000
_cell.length_c   1.000
_cell.angle_alpha   90.00
_cell.angle_beta   90.00
_cell.angle_gamma   90.00
#
_symmetry.space_group_name_H-M   'P 1'
#
loop_
_entity.id
_entity.type
_entity.pdbx_description
1 polymer ?
#
loop_
_entity_poly.entity_id
_entity_poly.type
_entity_poly.pdbx_seq_one_letter_code
_entity_poly.pdbx_strand_id
1 'polypeptide(L)'
;MANPSTIPLRSRRSQSTLPSLPQTLPSNSWDSHMHIVDPVRYPLSQNAAYIPSTHTLNQALAFESTLGIRNLVLVQPSIYGYDNALLLDGLKQLGPTRARGVVCFDAAAITADGHNDDDCTLANWHRLGVRGVRLNFVSVPQKLDKDELQRTLRQYADVIRPYGWVLQLYLPMQALLDVLQIIPELGVKVCLDHFAKPTLPSSSLLPLNPYALPGFTELVSLLEQGNTYVKISAPYRLSDDPEFKQLGVLMREMMQAGKERLVFATDWPHTQFDGMDITPFVKACLGWCAEGDADMADRLFRRNAEELWGC
;
A
#
# COMPACT_ATOMS: atom_id res chain seq x y z
N MET A 1 -20.40 -63.80 -36.16
CA MET A 1 -19.69 -62.91 -37.10
C MET A 1 -19.51 -61.57 -36.41
N ALA A 2 -18.31 -60.98 -36.57
CA ALA A 2 -17.68 -60.09 -35.62
C ALA A 2 -18.22 -58.65 -35.61
N ASN A 3 -18.20 -58.05 -34.42
CA ASN A 3 -18.58 -56.68 -34.06
C ASN A 3 -17.47 -55.69 -34.48
N PRO A 4 -17.77 -54.45 -34.93
CA PRO A 4 -16.76 -53.56 -35.47
C PRO A 4 -15.94 -52.86 -34.38
N SER A 5 -14.65 -52.73 -34.68
CA SER A 5 -13.58 -52.14 -33.91
C SER A 5 -13.85 -50.71 -33.44
N THR A 6 -13.79 -50.46 -32.13
CA THR A 6 -13.64 -49.13 -31.54
C THR A 6 -12.16 -48.90 -31.17
N ILE A 7 -11.52 -48.00 -31.91
CA ILE A 7 -10.19 -47.46 -31.59
C ILE A 7 -10.40 -46.33 -30.56
N PRO A 8 -9.76 -46.34 -29.38
CA PRO A 8 -9.79 -45.17 -28.53
C PRO A 8 -8.74 -44.17 -29.00
N LEU A 9 -9.20 -43.01 -29.50
CA LEU A 9 -8.37 -41.82 -29.68
C LEU A 9 -7.87 -41.34 -28.31
N ARG A 10 -6.61 -41.60 -28.00
CA ARG A 10 -5.88 -40.90 -26.93
C ARG A 10 -5.65 -39.46 -27.37
N SER A 11 -6.53 -38.54 -26.97
CA SER A 11 -6.19 -37.11 -26.97
C SER A 11 -5.36 -36.81 -25.72
N ARG A 12 -4.04 -36.69 -25.88
CA ARG A 12 -3.20 -36.00 -24.89
C ARG A 12 -3.27 -34.52 -25.23
N ARG A 13 -4.23 -33.80 -24.65
CA ARG A 13 -4.10 -32.36 -24.48
C ARG A 13 -3.17 -32.14 -23.29
N SER A 14 -1.96 -31.65 -23.55
CA SER A 14 -1.12 -31.07 -22.51
C SER A 14 -1.85 -29.85 -21.96
N GLN A 15 -2.44 -29.99 -20.78
CA GLN A 15 -2.85 -28.83 -20.01
C GLN A 15 -1.56 -28.11 -19.61
N SER A 16 -1.25 -26.98 -20.24
CA SER A 16 -0.29 -26.04 -19.66
C SER A 16 -0.94 -25.48 -18.41
N THR A 17 -0.63 -26.07 -17.26
CA THR A 17 -1.04 -25.52 -15.97
C THR A 17 -0.28 -24.21 -15.80
N LEU A 18 -0.98 -23.08 -15.94
CA LEU A 18 -0.44 -21.79 -15.52
C LEU A 18 0.03 -21.93 -14.07
N PRO A 19 1.25 -21.49 -13.72
CA PRO A 19 1.75 -21.59 -12.36
C PRO A 19 0.81 -20.88 -11.39
N SER A 20 0.70 -21.42 -10.17
CA SER A 20 -0.05 -20.77 -9.10
C SER A 20 0.62 -19.45 -8.71
N LEU A 21 -0.13 -18.47 -8.21
CA LEU A 21 0.41 -17.15 -7.81
C LEU A 21 1.69 -17.23 -6.93
N PRO A 22 1.80 -18.14 -5.95
CA PRO A 22 3.02 -18.28 -5.16
C PRO A 22 4.28 -18.62 -5.96
N GLN A 23 4.13 -19.24 -7.13
CA GLN A 23 5.26 -19.59 -8.00
C GLN A 23 5.65 -18.44 -8.95
N THR A 24 4.85 -17.38 -9.03
CA THR A 24 5.07 -16.24 -9.93
C THR A 24 5.62 -15.01 -9.23
N LEU A 25 5.37 -14.84 -7.92
CA LEU A 25 5.89 -13.70 -7.18
C LEU A 25 7.39 -13.87 -6.86
N PRO A 26 8.18 -12.79 -6.87
CA PRO A 26 9.55 -12.81 -6.39
C PRO A 26 9.65 -13.36 -4.96
N SER A 27 10.69 -14.13 -4.67
CA SER A 27 10.96 -14.58 -3.30
C SER A 27 11.14 -13.39 -2.37
N ASN A 28 10.67 -13.47 -1.13
CA ASN A 28 10.71 -12.37 -0.16
C ASN A 28 9.90 -11.12 -0.57
N SER A 29 8.84 -11.31 -1.37
CA SER A 29 7.89 -10.24 -1.66
C SER A 29 7.30 -9.62 -0.38
N TRP A 30 6.98 -8.34 -0.50
CA TRP A 30 6.39 -7.49 0.53
C TRP A 30 4.94 -7.14 0.19
N ASP A 31 4.06 -7.26 1.17
CA ASP A 31 2.82 -6.48 1.20
C ASP A 31 3.07 -5.18 1.96
N SER A 32 3.09 -4.05 1.26
CA SER A 32 3.39 -2.73 1.82
C SER A 32 2.20 -2.03 2.49
N HIS A 33 1.03 -2.68 2.58
CA HIS A 33 -0.13 -2.10 3.26
C HIS A 33 -1.18 -3.15 3.60
N MET A 34 -1.28 -3.49 4.88
CA MET A 34 -2.42 -4.22 5.42
C MET A 34 -2.77 -3.74 6.82
N HIS A 35 -3.94 -4.14 7.29
CA HIS A 35 -4.45 -3.87 8.62
C HIS A 35 -4.74 -5.17 9.34
N ILE A 36 -4.49 -5.21 10.65
CA ILE A 36 -5.08 -6.22 11.54
C ILE A 36 -6.11 -5.53 12.42
N VAL A 37 -7.19 -6.23 12.74
CA VAL A 37 -8.37 -5.67 13.39
C VAL A 37 -8.90 -6.68 14.41
N ASP A 38 -9.07 -6.24 15.65
CA ASP A 38 -9.61 -7.04 16.74
C ASP A 38 -10.36 -6.13 17.74
N PRO A 39 -11.59 -5.70 17.42
CA PRO A 39 -12.37 -4.79 18.28
C PRO A 39 -12.84 -5.45 19.58
N VAL A 40 -12.70 -6.78 19.71
CA VAL A 40 -13.04 -7.51 20.93
C VAL A 40 -11.97 -7.29 22.00
N ARG A 41 -10.70 -7.24 21.59
CA ARG A 41 -9.56 -7.06 22.51
C ARG A 41 -9.03 -5.64 22.57
N TYR A 42 -9.17 -4.87 21.51
CA TYR A 42 -8.65 -3.52 21.40
C TYR A 42 -9.81 -2.54 21.18
N PRO A 43 -10.02 -1.57 22.09
CA PRO A 43 -11.10 -0.61 21.97
C PRO A 43 -11.03 0.20 20.69
N LEU A 44 -12.18 0.42 20.06
CA LEU A 44 -12.29 1.36 18.95
C LEU A 44 -12.11 2.80 19.45
N SER A 45 -11.58 3.65 18.59
CA SER A 45 -11.57 5.10 18.81
C SER A 45 -13.01 5.62 18.96
N GLN A 46 -13.18 6.66 19.77
CA GLN A 46 -14.46 7.37 19.90
C GLN A 46 -14.96 7.94 18.56
N ASN A 47 -14.03 8.20 17.63
CA ASN A 47 -14.30 8.72 16.29
C ASN A 47 -14.29 7.62 15.21
N ALA A 48 -14.39 6.34 15.58
CA ALA A 48 -14.40 5.25 14.62
C ALA A 48 -15.61 5.36 13.68
N ALA A 49 -15.37 5.37 12.37
CA ALA A 49 -16.42 5.54 11.37
C ALA A 49 -17.36 4.34 11.23
N TYR A 50 -16.95 3.15 11.71
CA TYR A 50 -17.71 1.90 11.67
C TYR A 50 -17.16 0.90 12.68
N ILE A 51 -17.94 -0.16 12.94
CA ILE A 51 -17.52 -1.31 13.76
C ILE A 51 -17.13 -2.45 12.80
N PRO A 52 -15.85 -2.83 12.73
CA PRO A 52 -15.38 -3.90 11.86
C PRO A 52 -15.65 -5.29 12.46
N SER A 53 -15.54 -6.34 11.63
CA SER A 53 -15.36 -7.70 12.13
C SER A 53 -13.87 -7.96 12.50
N THR A 54 -13.60 -9.03 13.24
CA THR A 54 -12.24 -9.38 13.65
C THR A 54 -11.45 -10.01 12.50
N HIS A 55 -10.28 -9.45 12.23
CA HIS A 55 -9.28 -9.86 11.26
C HIS A 55 -7.90 -9.93 11.93
N THR A 56 -7.61 -11.08 12.54
CA THR A 56 -6.40 -11.32 13.34
C THR A 56 -5.12 -11.41 12.49
N LEU A 57 -3.97 -11.27 13.14
CA LEU A 57 -2.67 -11.52 12.51
C LEU A 57 -2.55 -12.92 11.91
N ASN A 58 -3.09 -13.95 12.57
CA ASN A 58 -3.04 -15.33 12.03
C ASN A 58 -3.84 -15.46 10.73
N GLN A 59 -4.98 -14.77 10.61
CA GLN A 59 -5.75 -14.73 9.38
C GLN A 59 -5.02 -13.95 8.28
N ALA A 60 -4.35 -12.84 8.63
CA ALA A 60 -3.49 -12.11 7.71
C ALA A 60 -2.37 -13.03 7.16
N LEU A 61 -1.65 -13.72 8.04
CA LEU A 61 -0.58 -14.65 7.63
C LEU A 61 -1.08 -15.81 6.77
N ALA A 62 -2.27 -16.36 7.07
CA ALA A 62 -2.89 -17.38 6.26
C ALA A 62 -3.24 -16.85 4.86
N PHE A 63 -3.78 -15.64 4.77
CA PHE A 63 -4.07 -14.96 3.51
C PHE A 63 -2.81 -14.71 2.68
N GLU A 64 -1.77 -14.13 3.27
CA GLU A 64 -0.50 -13.83 2.60
C GLU A 64 0.20 -15.10 2.08
N SER A 65 0.08 -16.21 2.82
CA SER A 65 0.56 -17.51 2.37
C SER A 65 -0.13 -18.01 1.09
N THR A 66 -1.37 -17.59 0.81
CA THR A 66 -2.05 -17.95 -0.45
C THR A 66 -1.47 -17.21 -1.66
N LEU A 67 -0.90 -16.03 -1.44
CA LEU A 67 -0.23 -15.22 -2.45
C LEU A 67 1.25 -15.57 -2.59
N GLY A 68 1.87 -16.12 -1.54
CA GLY A 68 3.32 -16.37 -1.49
C GLY A 68 4.12 -15.18 -0.97
N ILE A 69 3.47 -14.21 -0.32
CA ILE A 69 4.11 -13.03 0.29
C ILE A 69 4.54 -13.37 1.71
N ARG A 70 5.73 -12.89 2.11
CA ARG A 70 6.36 -13.26 3.39
C ARG A 70 6.52 -12.08 4.34
N ASN A 71 6.72 -10.88 3.79
CA ASN A 71 7.07 -9.68 4.53
C ASN A 71 5.91 -8.69 4.49
N LEU A 72 5.65 -8.02 5.61
CA LEU A 72 4.41 -7.27 5.81
C LEU A 72 4.68 -5.88 6.37
N VAL A 73 3.88 -4.91 5.92
CA VAL A 73 3.77 -3.61 6.55
C VAL A 73 2.39 -3.50 7.18
N LEU A 74 2.36 -3.57 8.51
CA LEU A 74 1.15 -3.31 9.28
C LEU A 74 0.94 -1.80 9.33
N VAL A 75 -0.20 -1.34 8.86
CA VAL A 75 -0.59 0.08 8.86
C VAL A 75 -1.71 0.27 9.87
N GLN A 76 -1.62 1.31 10.69
CA GLN A 76 -2.65 1.64 11.67
C GLN A 76 -3.96 2.05 10.96
N PRO A 77 -5.08 1.34 11.16
CA PRO A 77 -6.36 1.73 10.58
C PRO A 77 -7.02 2.83 11.42
N SER A 78 -7.77 3.72 10.76
CA SER A 78 -8.36 4.91 11.40
C SER A 78 -9.35 4.60 12.52
N ILE A 79 -9.95 3.41 12.52
CA ILE A 79 -10.89 2.92 13.55
C ILE A 79 -10.27 2.85 14.96
N TYR A 80 -8.95 2.77 15.08
CA TYR A 80 -8.23 2.77 16.36
C TYR A 80 -7.62 4.14 16.70
N GLY A 81 -7.74 5.13 15.79
CA GLY A 81 -7.12 6.45 15.99
C GLY A 81 -5.62 6.33 16.26
N TYR A 82 -5.17 6.91 17.36
CA TYR A 82 -3.76 6.92 17.80
C TYR A 82 -3.40 5.77 18.75
N ASP A 83 -4.34 4.87 19.08
CA ASP A 83 -4.02 3.67 19.83
C ASP A 83 -3.41 2.60 18.91
N ASN A 84 -2.07 2.57 18.86
CA ASN A 84 -1.32 1.64 18.02
C ASN A 84 -1.09 0.27 18.68
N ALA A 85 -1.71 -0.04 19.83
CA ALA A 85 -1.37 -1.23 20.61
C ALA A 85 -1.47 -2.54 19.83
N LEU A 86 -2.55 -2.73 19.05
CA LEU A 86 -2.73 -3.94 18.23
C LEU A 86 -1.62 -4.07 17.17
N LEU A 87 -1.28 -2.98 16.48
CA LEU A 87 -0.20 -2.96 15.49
C LEU A 87 1.13 -3.33 16.14
N LEU A 88 1.45 -2.72 17.29
CA LEU A 88 2.71 -2.94 18.01
C LEU A 88 2.81 -4.39 18.52
N ASP A 89 1.72 -4.96 19.00
CA ASP A 89 1.67 -6.38 19.41
C ASP A 89 1.80 -7.33 18.21
N GLY A 90 1.33 -6.93 17.03
CA GLY A 90 1.60 -7.63 15.78
C GLY A 90 3.10 -7.62 15.43
N LEU A 91 3.75 -6.45 15.55
CA LEU A 91 5.19 -6.32 15.29
C LEU A 91 6.04 -7.16 16.25
N LYS A 92 5.70 -7.21 17.55
CA LYS A 92 6.38 -8.05 18.54
C LYS A 92 6.35 -9.53 18.16
N GLN A 93 5.24 -10.00 17.59
CA GLN A 93 5.07 -11.39 17.17
C GLN A 93 5.83 -11.72 15.88
N LEU A 94 5.86 -10.80 14.91
CA LEU A 94 6.48 -11.03 13.60
C LEU A 94 7.99 -10.79 13.60
N GLY A 95 8.46 -9.86 14.43
CA GLY A 95 9.84 -9.40 14.48
C GLY A 95 10.24 -8.48 13.31
N PRO A 96 11.31 -7.69 13.50
CA PRO A 96 11.75 -6.68 12.53
C PRO A 96 12.47 -7.29 11.31
N THR A 97 12.56 -8.61 11.17
CA THR A 97 13.09 -9.23 9.94
C THR A 97 12.00 -9.48 8.91
N ARG A 98 10.73 -9.53 9.34
CA ARG A 98 9.57 -9.84 8.48
C ARG A 98 8.52 -8.74 8.46
N ALA A 99 8.53 -7.83 9.43
CA ALA A 99 7.47 -6.85 9.57
C ALA A 99 8.00 -5.43 9.77
N ARG A 100 7.19 -4.50 9.29
CA ARG A 100 7.32 -3.06 9.50
C ARG A 100 5.98 -2.48 9.93
N GLY A 101 6.03 -1.37 10.65
CA GLY A 101 4.84 -0.67 11.12
C GLY A 101 4.74 0.74 10.58
N VAL A 102 3.53 1.16 10.25
CA VAL A 102 3.17 2.56 10.03
C VAL A 102 2.12 2.96 11.05
N VAL A 103 2.51 3.79 12.01
CA VAL A 103 1.66 4.21 13.14
C VAL A 103 0.87 5.47 12.81
N CYS A 104 -0.12 5.79 13.65
CA CYS A 104 -0.74 7.11 13.70
C CYS A 104 -0.50 7.72 15.08
N PHE A 105 -0.14 9.00 15.14
CA PHE A 105 -0.05 9.77 16.38
C PHE A 105 -0.36 11.23 16.09
N ASP A 106 -0.59 12.04 17.12
CA ASP A 106 -0.64 13.49 16.99
C ASP A 106 0.78 14.07 17.15
N ALA A 107 1.24 14.82 16.14
CA ALA A 107 2.59 15.36 16.14
C ALA A 107 2.85 16.33 17.32
N ALA A 108 1.88 17.16 17.71
CA ALA A 108 2.07 18.08 18.83
C ALA A 108 2.12 17.33 20.17
N ALA A 109 1.25 16.33 20.37
CA ALA A 109 1.23 15.55 21.59
C ALA A 109 2.49 14.70 21.76
N ILE A 110 2.95 14.00 20.72
CA ILE A 110 4.14 13.14 20.82
C ILE A 110 5.41 13.96 21.08
N THR A 111 5.45 15.23 20.66
CA THR A 111 6.62 16.10 20.91
C THR A 111 6.80 16.47 22.37
N ALA A 112 5.71 16.48 23.14
CA ALA A 112 5.73 16.79 24.57
C ALA A 112 6.37 15.68 25.41
N ASP A 113 6.41 14.43 24.90
CA ASP A 113 6.93 13.25 25.61
C ASP A 113 8.48 13.15 25.63
N GLY A 114 9.20 14.11 25.06
CA GLY A 114 10.67 14.17 25.06
C GLY A 114 11.29 13.48 23.83
N HIS A 115 11.92 14.27 22.96
CA HIS A 115 12.44 13.78 21.67
C HIS A 115 13.84 13.16 21.69
N ASN A 116 14.57 13.26 22.81
CA ASN A 116 16.03 13.07 22.84
C ASN A 116 16.50 11.97 23.80
N ASP A 117 15.59 11.16 24.34
CA ASP A 117 15.96 10.04 25.21
C ASP A 117 15.81 8.71 24.45
N ASP A 118 16.78 7.80 24.62
CA ASP A 118 16.78 6.46 24.02
C ASP A 118 15.54 5.62 24.39
N ASP A 119 14.81 6.03 25.43
CA ASP A 119 13.60 5.41 25.94
C ASP A 119 12.30 6.16 25.60
N CYS A 120 12.33 7.17 24.74
CA CYS A 120 11.11 7.84 24.30
C CYS A 120 10.22 6.93 23.43
N THR A 121 8.93 7.27 23.32
CA THR A 121 7.91 6.48 22.60
C THR A 121 8.33 6.13 21.17
N LEU A 122 8.88 7.09 20.41
CA LEU A 122 9.28 6.89 19.02
C LEU A 122 10.50 5.97 18.90
N ALA A 123 11.49 6.07 19.80
CA ALA A 123 12.63 5.18 19.85
C ALA A 123 12.20 3.73 20.15
N ASN A 124 11.26 3.55 21.10
CA ASN A 124 10.67 2.25 21.40
C ASN A 124 9.95 1.65 20.18
N TRP A 125 9.13 2.44 19.49
CA TRP A 125 8.44 2.02 18.28
C TRP A 125 9.41 1.70 17.13
N HIS A 126 10.47 2.48 16.97
CA HIS A 126 11.50 2.22 15.97
C HIS A 126 12.18 0.87 16.21
N ARG A 127 12.52 0.55 17.46
CA ARG A 127 13.11 -0.75 17.86
C ARG A 127 12.17 -1.93 17.58
N LEU A 128 10.86 -1.74 17.73
CA LEU A 128 9.85 -2.75 17.38
C LEU A 128 9.66 -2.94 15.87
N GLY A 129 10.17 -2.04 15.03
CA GLY A 129 10.07 -2.13 13.56
C GLY A 129 9.15 -1.09 12.93
N VAL A 130 8.66 -0.09 13.66
CA VAL A 130 7.95 1.04 13.06
C VAL A 130 8.91 1.83 12.18
N ARG A 131 8.45 2.19 10.97
CA ARG A 131 9.21 2.92 9.95
C ARG A 131 8.41 4.00 9.26
N GLY A 132 7.24 4.35 9.77
CA GLY A 132 6.47 5.44 9.20
C GLY A 132 5.33 5.91 10.08
N VAL A 133 4.82 7.08 9.71
CA VAL A 133 3.58 7.65 10.24
C VAL A 133 2.59 7.85 9.09
N ARG A 134 1.30 7.64 9.35
CA ARG A 134 0.24 7.83 8.37
C ARG A 134 -0.59 9.06 8.64
N LEU A 135 -0.82 9.86 7.60
CA LEU A 135 -1.86 10.89 7.56
C LEU A 135 -2.94 10.50 6.55
N ASN A 136 -4.19 10.44 7.00
CA ASN A 136 -5.32 10.00 6.20
C ASN A 136 -6.36 11.12 6.06
N PHE A 137 -6.32 11.82 4.93
CA PHE A 137 -7.23 12.93 4.61
C PHE A 137 -8.44 12.49 3.78
N VAL A 138 -8.51 11.22 3.36
CA VAL A 138 -9.62 10.69 2.55
C VAL A 138 -10.67 10.02 3.43
N SER A 139 -10.27 9.11 4.33
CA SER A 139 -11.22 8.42 5.22
C SER A 139 -11.59 9.24 6.44
N VAL A 140 -10.77 10.22 6.81
CA VAL A 140 -11.04 11.20 7.86
C VAL A 140 -10.88 12.59 7.27
N PRO A 141 -11.85 13.07 6.45
CA PRO A 141 -11.73 14.34 5.77
C PRO A 141 -11.55 15.48 6.78
N GLN A 142 -10.45 16.20 6.63
CA GLN A 142 -10.21 17.46 7.31
C GLN A 142 -10.29 18.56 6.26
N LYS A 143 -11.02 19.65 6.56
CA LYS A 143 -10.99 20.85 5.72
C LYS A 143 -9.72 21.60 6.06
N LEU A 144 -8.60 21.14 5.51
CA LEU A 144 -7.34 21.87 5.56
C LEU A 144 -7.23 22.72 4.31
N ASP A 145 -6.92 24.00 4.47
CA ASP A 145 -6.44 24.78 3.35
C ASP A 145 -5.00 24.36 2.97
N LYS A 146 -4.49 24.93 1.88
CA LYS A 146 -3.14 24.63 1.38
C LYS A 146 -2.08 24.87 2.46
N ASP A 147 -2.13 26.01 3.16
CA ASP A 147 -1.10 26.39 4.12
C ASP A 147 -1.15 25.50 5.36
N GLU A 148 -2.34 25.09 5.79
CA GLU A 148 -2.57 24.13 6.86
C GLU A 148 -2.07 22.73 6.52
N LEU A 149 -2.34 22.24 5.31
CA LEU A 149 -1.81 20.97 4.82
C LEU A 149 -0.27 21.00 4.83
N GLN A 150 0.34 22.03 4.23
CA GLN A 150 1.80 22.14 4.17
C GLN A 150 2.44 22.22 5.56
N ARG A 151 1.86 23.01 6.47
CA ARG A 151 2.34 23.11 7.86
C ARG A 151 2.25 21.78 8.60
N THR A 152 1.14 21.07 8.43
CA THR A 152 0.94 19.74 9.01
C THR A 152 2.02 18.77 8.52
N LEU A 153 2.26 18.73 7.20
CA LEU A 153 3.29 17.84 6.62
C LEU A 153 4.69 18.15 7.15
N ARG A 154 5.06 19.43 7.28
CA ARG A 154 6.35 19.84 7.88
C ARG A 154 6.47 19.39 9.33
N GLN A 155 5.44 19.59 10.15
CA GLN A 155 5.43 19.17 11.55
C GLN A 155 5.67 17.66 11.71
N TYR A 156 4.96 16.83 10.94
CA TYR A 156 5.16 15.38 10.98
C TYR A 156 6.54 14.98 10.43
N ALA A 157 7.00 15.60 9.35
CA ALA A 157 8.32 15.34 8.80
C ALA A 157 9.43 15.66 9.83
N ASP A 158 9.31 16.77 10.56
CA ASP A 158 10.27 17.15 11.60
C ASP A 158 10.38 16.11 12.72
N VAL A 159 9.24 15.57 13.16
CA VAL A 159 9.19 14.53 14.21
C VAL A 159 9.86 13.23 13.76
N ILE A 160 9.64 12.82 12.51
CA ILE A 160 10.02 11.48 12.05
C ILE A 160 11.40 11.43 11.36
N ARG A 161 11.93 12.58 10.94
CA ARG A 161 13.21 12.68 10.21
C ARG A 161 14.40 12.05 10.95
N PRO A 162 14.58 12.21 12.28
CA PRO A 162 15.69 11.58 13.01
C PRO A 162 15.69 10.05 12.93
N TYR A 163 14.53 9.43 12.68
CA TYR A 163 14.35 7.99 12.60
C TYR A 163 14.42 7.43 11.17
N GLY A 164 14.57 8.30 10.16
CA GLY A 164 14.53 7.92 8.75
C GLY A 164 13.17 7.32 8.33
N TRP A 165 12.10 7.68 9.04
CA TRP A 165 10.76 7.16 8.82
C TRP A 165 10.10 7.77 7.57
N VAL A 166 9.16 7.02 7.01
CA VAL A 166 8.34 7.38 5.85
C VAL A 166 7.10 8.15 6.30
N LEU A 167 6.80 9.23 5.60
CA LEU A 167 5.51 9.92 5.71
C LEU A 167 4.53 9.29 4.71
N GLN A 168 3.62 8.44 5.21
CA GLN A 168 2.58 7.83 4.40
C GLN A 168 1.35 8.74 4.32
N LEU A 169 0.89 9.05 3.11
CA LEU A 169 -0.21 9.97 2.85
C LEU A 169 -1.34 9.30 2.09
N TYR A 170 -2.56 9.39 2.62
CA TYR A 170 -3.76 9.10 1.86
C TYR A 170 -4.51 10.41 1.58
N LEU A 171 -4.33 10.93 0.36
CA LEU A 171 -4.75 12.24 -0.11
C LEU A 171 -5.37 12.08 -1.51
N PRO A 172 -6.45 12.80 -1.86
CA PRO A 172 -6.94 12.85 -3.24
C PRO A 172 -5.85 13.36 -4.19
N MET A 173 -5.68 12.72 -5.36
CA MET A 173 -4.62 13.05 -6.33
C MET A 173 -4.57 14.54 -6.67
N GLN A 174 -5.73 15.20 -6.81
CA GLN A 174 -5.84 16.62 -7.14
C GLN A 174 -5.12 17.55 -6.14
N ALA A 175 -4.97 17.14 -4.89
CA ALA A 175 -4.30 17.94 -3.87
C ALA A 175 -2.76 17.83 -3.94
N LEU A 176 -2.21 17.02 -4.86
CA LEU A 176 -0.77 17.00 -5.15
C LEU A 176 -0.27 18.35 -5.67
N LEU A 177 -1.12 19.16 -6.29
CA LEU A 177 -0.81 20.54 -6.68
C LEU A 177 -0.42 21.41 -5.47
N ASP A 178 -1.05 21.17 -4.32
CA ASP A 178 -0.82 21.96 -3.10
C ASP A 178 0.46 21.54 -2.38
N VAL A 179 0.98 20.33 -2.64
CA VAL A 179 2.13 19.74 -1.95
C VAL A 179 3.33 19.46 -2.85
N LEU A 180 3.23 19.70 -4.17
CA LEU A 180 4.30 19.46 -5.14
C LEU A 180 5.63 20.11 -4.70
N GLN A 181 5.57 21.37 -4.26
CA GLN A 181 6.77 22.13 -3.90
C GLN A 181 7.32 21.75 -2.52
N ILE A 182 6.46 21.33 -1.58
CA ILE A 182 6.91 21.08 -0.20
C ILE A 182 7.44 19.67 0.00
N ILE A 183 6.92 18.67 -0.72
CA ILE A 183 7.33 17.27 -0.53
C ILE A 183 8.86 17.09 -0.61
N PRO A 184 9.56 17.69 -1.59
CA PRO A 184 11.02 17.60 -1.68
C PRO A 184 11.75 18.26 -0.52
N GLU A 185 11.15 19.30 0.09
CA GLU A 185 11.73 20.04 1.21
C GLU A 185 11.56 19.33 2.55
N LEU A 186 10.68 18.33 2.67
CA LEU A 186 10.40 17.66 3.94
C LEU A 186 11.62 16.89 4.48
N GLY A 187 12.54 16.48 3.60
CA GLY A 187 13.73 15.72 3.98
C GLY A 187 13.43 14.29 4.47
N VAL A 188 12.26 13.75 4.10
CA VAL A 188 11.84 12.37 4.39
C VAL A 188 11.25 11.74 3.12
N LYS A 189 11.23 10.40 3.05
CA LYS A 189 10.50 9.70 1.99
C LYS A 189 9.00 9.90 2.19
N VAL A 190 8.28 10.12 1.10
CA VAL A 190 6.80 10.18 1.09
C VAL A 190 6.26 8.95 0.39
N CYS A 191 5.18 8.35 0.89
CA CYS A 191 4.50 7.22 0.25
C CYS A 191 3.00 7.52 0.10
N LEU A 192 2.52 7.60 -1.14
CA LEU A 192 1.14 7.89 -1.49
C LEU A 192 0.32 6.58 -1.54
N ASP A 193 -0.75 6.52 -0.77
CA ASP A 193 -1.65 5.36 -0.72
C ASP A 193 -2.47 5.21 -2.02
N HIS A 194 -2.69 3.96 -2.44
CA HIS A 194 -3.69 3.54 -3.43
C HIS A 194 -3.69 4.33 -4.75
N PHE A 195 -2.62 4.21 -5.55
CA PHE A 195 -2.42 4.97 -6.80
C PHE A 195 -2.51 6.50 -6.63
N ALA A 196 -2.25 7.00 -5.41
CA ALA A 196 -2.48 8.40 -5.03
C ALA A 196 -3.95 8.86 -5.16
N LYS A 197 -4.91 7.94 -5.03
CA LYS A 197 -6.36 8.19 -5.05
C LYS A 197 -6.83 9.06 -6.23
N PRO A 198 -6.75 8.57 -7.48
CA PRO A 198 -7.33 9.27 -8.62
C PRO A 198 -8.86 9.36 -8.48
N THR A 199 -9.43 10.37 -9.14
CA THR A 199 -10.85 10.40 -9.51
C THR A 199 -10.95 9.94 -10.96
N LEU A 200 -11.28 8.68 -11.18
CA LEU A 200 -11.37 8.12 -12.52
C LEU A 200 -12.73 8.46 -13.16
N PRO A 201 -12.76 8.79 -14.46
CA PRO A 201 -14.01 8.93 -15.18
C PRO A 201 -14.67 7.56 -15.40
N SER A 202 -15.92 7.54 -15.84
CA SER A 202 -16.60 6.30 -16.24
C SER A 202 -15.76 5.49 -17.24
N SER A 203 -15.75 4.17 -17.09
CA SER A 203 -14.97 3.24 -17.91
C SER A 203 -15.35 3.26 -19.39
N SER A 204 -16.52 3.81 -19.75
CA SER A 204 -16.95 4.01 -21.13
C SER A 204 -16.16 5.09 -21.89
N LEU A 205 -15.35 5.91 -21.21
CA LEU A 205 -14.58 7.02 -21.80
C LEU A 205 -13.12 6.65 -22.13
N LEU A 206 -12.87 5.39 -22.53
CA LEU A 206 -11.56 4.96 -23.03
C LEU A 206 -11.34 5.38 -24.50
N PRO A 207 -10.09 5.71 -24.92
CA PRO A 207 -8.87 5.66 -24.13
C PRO A 207 -8.77 6.83 -23.13
N LEU A 208 -8.31 6.52 -21.92
CA LEU A 208 -8.04 7.52 -20.87
C LEU A 208 -6.74 8.26 -21.20
N ASN A 209 -6.77 9.59 -21.21
CA ASN A 209 -5.57 10.40 -21.09
C ASN A 209 -5.29 10.65 -19.59
N PRO A 210 -4.25 10.05 -19.00
CA PRO A 210 -4.00 10.18 -17.56
C PRO A 210 -3.60 11.61 -17.16
N TYR A 211 -2.96 12.38 -18.05
CA TYR A 211 -2.60 13.79 -17.79
C TYR A 211 -3.81 14.73 -17.78
N ALA A 212 -5.00 14.26 -18.18
CA ALA A 212 -6.24 15.00 -17.98
C ALA A 212 -6.82 14.82 -16.57
N LEU A 213 -6.30 13.87 -15.77
CA LEU A 213 -6.70 13.70 -14.38
C LEU A 213 -6.04 14.77 -13.51
N PRO A 214 -6.80 15.52 -12.69
CA PRO A 214 -6.24 16.52 -11.79
C PRO A 214 -5.20 15.92 -10.85
N GLY A 215 -4.00 16.51 -10.82
CA GLY A 215 -2.89 16.07 -9.96
C GLY A 215 -1.96 15.01 -10.57
N PHE A 216 -2.27 14.47 -11.76
CA PHE A 216 -1.46 13.40 -12.35
C PHE A 216 -0.09 13.89 -12.84
N THR A 217 -0.02 15.09 -13.41
CA THR A 217 1.26 15.71 -13.82
C THR A 217 2.18 15.91 -12.60
N GLU A 218 1.61 16.34 -11.48
CA GLU A 218 2.32 16.53 -10.22
C GLU A 218 2.82 15.19 -9.67
N LEU A 219 2.00 14.13 -9.77
CA LEU A 219 2.40 12.78 -9.38
C LEU A 219 3.61 12.30 -10.17
N VAL A 220 3.59 12.45 -11.51
CA VAL A 220 4.71 12.10 -12.38
C VAL A 220 5.96 12.88 -11.97
N SER A 221 5.84 14.20 -11.77
CA SER A 221 6.98 15.03 -11.34
C SER A 221 7.57 14.58 -10.00
N LEU A 222 6.72 14.23 -9.02
CA LEU A 222 7.17 13.76 -7.71
C LEU A 222 7.87 12.39 -7.77
N LEU A 223 7.43 11.50 -8.68
CA LEU A 223 8.09 10.22 -8.95
C LEU A 223 9.48 10.42 -9.55
N GLU A 224 9.60 11.30 -10.56
CA GLU A 224 10.86 11.63 -11.24
C GLU A 224 11.90 12.26 -10.29
N GLN A 225 11.44 13.01 -9.28
CA GLN A 225 12.30 13.60 -8.24
C GLN A 225 12.87 12.55 -7.26
N GLY A 226 12.32 11.33 -7.24
CA GLY A 226 12.97 10.17 -6.61
C GLY A 226 12.80 10.01 -5.10
N ASN A 227 12.03 10.85 -4.41
CA ASN A 227 11.74 10.69 -2.97
C ASN A 227 10.27 10.32 -2.64
N THR A 228 9.42 10.29 -3.66
CA THR A 228 7.99 9.96 -3.51
C THR A 228 7.72 8.58 -4.04
N TYR A 229 7.05 7.75 -3.25
CA TYR A 229 6.63 6.40 -3.58
C TYR A 229 5.11 6.33 -3.74
N VAL A 230 4.61 5.34 -4.49
CA VAL A 230 3.18 5.08 -4.67
C VAL A 230 2.87 3.61 -4.38
N LYS A 231 1.82 3.38 -3.58
CA LYS A 231 1.29 2.04 -3.34
C LYS A 231 0.32 1.63 -4.45
N ILE A 232 0.70 0.61 -5.21
CA ILE A 232 -0.13 -0.06 -6.21
C ILE A 232 -1.04 -1.03 -5.47
N SER A 233 -2.24 -0.57 -5.12
CA SER A 233 -3.12 -1.24 -4.15
C SER A 233 -4.58 -0.79 -4.25
N ALA A 234 -5.46 -1.54 -3.60
CA ALA A 234 -6.88 -1.21 -3.39
C ALA A 234 -7.65 -0.76 -4.65
N PRO A 235 -7.56 -1.47 -5.79
CA PRO A 235 -8.19 -1.05 -7.05
C PRO A 235 -9.71 -0.85 -6.95
N TYR A 236 -10.36 -1.66 -6.10
CA TYR A 236 -11.79 -1.62 -5.80
C TYR A 236 -12.26 -0.33 -5.11
N ARG A 237 -11.35 0.46 -4.55
CA ARG A 237 -11.67 1.80 -4.02
C ARG A 237 -11.62 2.89 -5.10
N LEU A 238 -11.18 2.53 -6.31
CA LEU A 238 -10.83 3.46 -7.38
C LEU A 238 -11.66 3.25 -8.65
N SER A 239 -11.99 2.00 -8.97
CA SER A 239 -12.69 1.65 -10.20
C SER A 239 -13.51 0.38 -10.02
N ASP A 240 -14.67 0.32 -10.69
CA ASP A 240 -15.48 -0.88 -10.85
C ASP A 240 -15.10 -1.70 -12.09
N ASP A 241 -14.05 -1.28 -12.83
CA ASP A 241 -13.56 -2.00 -14.01
C ASP A 241 -12.84 -3.30 -13.60
N PRO A 242 -13.41 -4.49 -13.89
CA PRO A 242 -12.82 -5.77 -13.49
C PRO A 242 -11.53 -6.10 -14.24
N GLU A 243 -11.26 -5.40 -15.36
CA GLU A 243 -10.04 -5.56 -16.16
C GLU A 243 -8.98 -4.51 -15.80
N PHE A 244 -9.28 -3.58 -14.90
CA PHE A 244 -8.38 -2.54 -14.42
C PHE A 244 -7.75 -1.71 -15.56
N LYS A 245 -8.44 -1.50 -16.68
CA LYS A 245 -7.88 -0.86 -17.89
C LYS A 245 -7.37 0.54 -17.62
N GLN A 246 -8.18 1.34 -16.91
CA GLN A 246 -7.81 2.70 -16.53
C GLN A 246 -6.60 2.71 -15.58
N LEU A 247 -6.62 1.87 -14.54
CA LEU A 247 -5.48 1.75 -13.62
C LEU A 247 -4.21 1.26 -14.33
N GLY A 248 -4.33 0.39 -15.34
CA GLY A 248 -3.21 -0.06 -16.16
C GLY A 248 -2.59 1.07 -16.99
N VAL A 249 -3.40 2.03 -17.47
CA VAL A 249 -2.87 3.25 -18.11
C VAL A 249 -2.04 4.05 -17.12
N LEU A 250 -2.56 4.30 -15.92
CA LEU A 250 -1.82 5.02 -14.86
C LEU A 250 -0.54 4.26 -14.47
N MET A 251 -0.61 2.94 -14.30
CA MET A 251 0.53 2.10 -13.94
C MET A 251 1.66 2.23 -14.97
N ARG A 252 1.36 2.15 -16.27
CA ARG A 252 2.37 2.28 -17.33
C ARG A 252 3.12 3.59 -17.27
N GLU A 253 2.40 4.70 -17.14
CA GLU A 253 3.02 6.03 -17.00
C GLU A 253 3.88 6.13 -15.74
N MET A 254 3.38 5.63 -14.59
CA MET A 254 4.14 5.65 -13.34
C MET A 254 5.40 4.76 -13.41
N MET A 255 5.36 3.62 -14.11
CA MET A 255 6.55 2.78 -14.33
C MET A 255 7.59 3.52 -15.17
N GLN A 256 7.18 4.28 -16.18
CA GLN A 256 8.09 5.10 -16.99
C GLN A 256 8.70 6.24 -16.18
N ALA A 257 7.89 6.94 -15.38
CA ALA A 257 8.33 8.07 -14.57
C ALA A 257 9.23 7.67 -13.38
N GLY A 258 8.93 6.55 -12.73
CA GLY A 258 9.56 6.19 -11.46
C GLY A 258 9.41 4.73 -11.07
N LYS A 259 9.86 3.79 -11.92
CA LYS A 259 9.84 2.34 -11.62
C LYS A 259 10.43 1.94 -10.26
N GLU A 260 11.36 2.71 -9.73
CA GLU A 260 12.02 2.46 -8.44
C GLU A 260 11.19 2.94 -7.24
N ARG A 261 10.02 3.52 -7.50
CA ARG A 261 9.18 4.20 -6.50
C ARG A 261 7.77 3.62 -6.40
N LEU A 262 7.53 2.46 -6.99
CA LEU A 262 6.24 1.77 -6.91
C LEU A 262 6.35 0.56 -6.00
N VAL A 263 5.42 0.42 -5.05
CA VAL A 263 5.36 -0.75 -4.14
C VAL A 263 3.99 -1.40 -4.22
N PHE A 264 3.96 -2.73 -4.19
CA PHE A 264 2.71 -3.48 -4.12
C PHE A 264 2.11 -3.47 -2.71
N ALA A 265 0.78 -3.45 -2.62
CA ALA A 265 0.08 -3.79 -1.39
C ALA A 265 -1.31 -4.37 -1.62
N THR A 266 -1.77 -5.22 -0.69
CA THR A 266 -3.07 -5.89 -0.78
C THR A 266 -4.22 -5.01 -0.28
N ASP A 267 -3.97 -4.15 0.71
CA ASP A 267 -4.99 -3.45 1.52
C ASP A 267 -5.91 -4.42 2.29
N TRP A 268 -5.43 -5.63 2.59
CA TRP A 268 -6.14 -6.58 3.45
C TRP A 268 -6.46 -5.94 4.82
N PRO A 269 -7.65 -6.15 5.41
CA PRO A 269 -8.69 -7.12 5.06
C PRO A 269 -9.73 -6.59 4.07
N HIS A 270 -9.37 -5.56 3.28
CA HIS A 270 -10.27 -4.90 2.34
C HIS A 270 -11.48 -4.28 3.05
N THR A 271 -11.22 -3.53 4.11
CA THR A 271 -12.28 -2.98 4.98
C THR A 271 -13.42 -2.30 4.20
N GLN A 272 -14.66 -2.67 4.54
CA GLN A 272 -15.92 -2.33 3.85
C GLN A 272 -16.15 -3.03 2.50
N PHE A 273 -15.26 -3.94 2.11
CA PHE A 273 -15.30 -4.76 0.90
C PHE A 273 -14.98 -6.22 1.24
N ASP A 274 -15.64 -6.75 2.27
CA ASP A 274 -15.40 -8.10 2.78
C ASP A 274 -15.60 -9.17 1.69
N GLY A 275 -14.75 -10.20 1.72
CA GLY A 275 -14.81 -11.30 0.75
C GLY A 275 -14.17 -11.00 -0.60
N MET A 276 -13.50 -9.86 -0.74
CA MET A 276 -12.79 -9.50 -1.97
C MET A 276 -11.64 -10.45 -2.30
N ASP A 277 -11.63 -10.93 -3.54
CA ASP A 277 -10.50 -11.66 -4.12
C ASP A 277 -9.53 -10.69 -4.80
N ILE A 278 -8.33 -10.53 -4.23
CA ILE A 278 -7.26 -9.68 -4.79
C ILE A 278 -6.48 -10.38 -5.91
N THR A 279 -6.67 -11.69 -6.13
CA THR A 279 -5.94 -12.49 -7.12
C THR A 279 -5.96 -11.90 -8.52
N PRO A 280 -7.10 -11.42 -9.07
CA PRO A 280 -7.14 -10.79 -10.38
C PRO A 280 -6.25 -9.53 -10.45
N PHE A 281 -6.21 -8.74 -9.38
CA PHE A 281 -5.37 -7.54 -9.32
C PHE A 281 -3.89 -7.88 -9.23
N VAL A 282 -3.49 -8.90 -8.46
CA VAL A 282 -2.11 -9.39 -8.41
C VAL A 282 -1.65 -9.82 -9.81
N LYS A 283 -2.51 -10.56 -10.54
CA LYS A 283 -2.23 -10.96 -11.93
C LYS A 283 -2.12 -9.77 -12.87
N ALA A 284 -2.95 -8.75 -12.71
CA ALA A 284 -2.87 -7.52 -13.49
C ALA A 284 -1.54 -6.78 -13.23
N CYS A 285 -1.13 -6.67 -11.97
CA CYS A 285 0.17 -6.07 -11.60
C CYS A 285 1.34 -6.81 -12.25
N LEU A 286 1.35 -8.14 -12.23
CA LEU A 286 2.36 -8.96 -12.90
C LEU A 286 2.31 -8.77 -14.43
N GLY A 287 1.12 -8.69 -15.01
CA GLY A 287 0.93 -8.39 -16.43
C GLY A 287 1.53 -7.05 -16.83
N TRP A 288 1.25 -5.98 -16.08
CA TRP A 288 1.84 -4.66 -16.32
C TRP A 288 3.36 -4.68 -16.13
N CYS A 289 3.88 -5.37 -15.12
CA CYS A 289 5.33 -5.52 -14.95
C CYS A 289 5.98 -6.22 -16.14
N ALA A 290 5.31 -7.21 -16.75
CA ALA A 290 5.80 -7.92 -17.93
C ALA A 290 5.79 -7.06 -19.21
N GLU A 291 5.00 -5.99 -19.25
CA GLU A 291 5.06 -4.96 -20.31
C GLU A 291 6.25 -4.00 -20.12
N GLY A 292 6.77 -3.91 -18.89
CA GLY A 292 7.92 -3.08 -18.52
C GLY A 292 9.26 -3.82 -18.58
N ASP A 293 10.22 -3.36 -17.77
CA ASP A 293 11.55 -3.96 -17.70
C ASP A 293 11.54 -5.35 -17.06
N ALA A 294 12.52 -6.18 -17.42
CA ALA A 294 12.64 -7.56 -16.92
C ALA A 294 12.72 -7.66 -15.39
N ASP A 295 13.16 -6.61 -14.69
CA ASP A 295 13.25 -6.56 -13.22
C ASP A 295 12.05 -5.86 -12.55
N MET A 296 11.05 -5.39 -13.31
CA MET A 296 9.96 -4.58 -12.78
C MET A 296 9.12 -5.32 -11.73
N ALA A 297 8.88 -6.62 -11.92
CA ALA A 297 8.19 -7.43 -10.91
C ALA A 297 9.00 -7.53 -9.60
N ASP A 298 10.31 -7.76 -9.69
CA ASP A 298 11.19 -7.79 -8.50
C ASP A 298 11.24 -6.42 -7.81
N ARG A 299 11.17 -5.32 -8.56
CA ARG A 299 11.06 -3.97 -8.01
C ARG A 299 9.75 -3.75 -7.27
N LEU A 300 8.62 -3.95 -7.97
CA LEU A 300 7.29 -3.67 -7.45
C LEU A 300 6.98 -4.49 -6.19
N PHE A 301 7.29 -5.78 -6.22
CA PHE A 301 6.94 -6.70 -5.14
C PHE A 301 8.01 -6.81 -4.06
N ARG A 302 9.26 -6.37 -4.29
CA ARG A 302 10.35 -6.56 -3.31
C ARG A 302 11.30 -5.37 -3.16
N ARG A 303 12.16 -5.08 -4.15
CA ARG A 303 13.31 -4.17 -3.95
C ARG A 303 12.89 -2.78 -3.53
N ASN A 304 11.82 -2.24 -4.12
CA ASN A 304 11.35 -0.90 -3.79
C ASN A 304 10.81 -0.85 -2.36
N ALA A 305 10.20 -1.93 -1.87
CA ALA A 305 9.73 -2.04 -0.48
C ALA A 305 10.91 -2.18 0.50
N GLU A 306 11.94 -2.96 0.16
CA GLU A 306 13.18 -3.05 0.96
C GLU A 306 13.84 -1.66 1.10
N GLU A 307 13.93 -0.89 0.01
CA GLU A 307 14.45 0.48 0.02
C GLU A 307 13.54 1.43 0.82
N LEU A 308 12.23 1.40 0.59
CA LEU A 308 11.27 2.30 1.25
C LEU A 308 11.26 2.09 2.76
N TRP A 309 11.21 0.83 3.21
CA TRP A 309 11.01 0.49 4.61
C TRP A 309 12.32 0.18 5.38
N GLY A 310 13.48 0.30 4.73
CA GLY A 310 14.80 0.11 5.35
C GLY A 310 14.98 -1.32 5.87
N CYS A 311 14.88 -2.30 4.97
CA CYS A 311 14.97 -3.73 5.28
C CYS A 311 16.21 -4.39 4.68
#